data_AF-A0A7Z1A362-F1
#
_entry.id   AF-A0A7Z1A362-F1
#
_cell.length_a   1.000
_cell.length_b   1.000
_cell.length_c   1.000
_cell.angle_alpha   90.00
_cell.angle_beta   90.00
_cell.angle_gamma   90.00
#
_symmetry.space_group_name_H-M   'P 1'
#
loop_
_entity.id
_entity.type
_entity.pdbx_description
1 polymer ?
#
loop_
_entity_poly.entity_id
_entity_poly.type
_entity_poly.pdbx_seq_one_letter_code
_entity_poly.pdbx_strand_id
1 'polypeptide(L)'
;MVNDMDLNVIREKIADLVDVAEQRRISFSEIQSVFKSVKNSLNGRTFIHLKNKLGGEYASVKLTTLHQNLSNIINAHIFFDDKLIFIFEKEDEIKTKLDAYFDGQNCGSYQPYKKQKLEELCDFYHFFVCREINVKVQLSLNDLKEVDGNYQEIYAIEKIPLNCHDFIMIDNKWIVVGIDLADVLGVNELNIAENNFFNFLNKEIDIQLDKRVDLFPKIRAFYDLPQNSDNGVTEISFITTAGTAHHEVLKGNATDLRQAPYHNGGVKAVRGQKYNGQLLNNDITPYKINTRFYRMDNRDMDIAIKSSYRALHTVNASQVYGAFIYGSRSLSDLNFAINRLTA
;
A
#
# COMPACT_ATOMS: atom_id res chain seq x y z
N MET A 1 -4.35 1.35 -43.85
CA MET A 1 -3.14 0.65 -43.38
C MET A 1 -2.67 1.39 -42.14
N VAL A 2 -2.83 0.79 -40.96
CA VAL A 2 -2.10 1.24 -39.77
C VAL A 2 -0.67 0.74 -39.96
N ASN A 3 0.31 1.64 -39.86
CA ASN A 3 1.70 1.37 -40.18
C ASN A 3 2.25 0.30 -39.20
N ASP A 4 2.94 -0.74 -39.67
CA ASP A 4 3.51 -1.79 -38.79
C ASP A 4 4.47 -1.24 -37.71
N MET A 5 5.06 -0.08 -37.99
CA MET A 5 5.88 0.70 -37.04
C MET A 5 5.10 1.18 -35.81
N ASP A 6 3.79 1.45 -35.94
CA ASP A 6 2.91 1.88 -34.84
C ASP A 6 2.52 0.68 -33.94
N LEU A 7 2.39 -0.51 -34.53
CA LEU A 7 2.04 -1.73 -33.80
C LEU A 7 3.16 -2.22 -32.88
N ASN A 8 4.42 -2.15 -33.32
CA ASN A 8 5.55 -2.56 -32.48
C ASN A 8 5.73 -1.63 -31.28
N VAL A 9 5.56 -0.32 -31.48
CA VAL A 9 5.58 0.67 -30.40
C VAL A 9 4.49 0.39 -29.36
N ILE A 10 3.27 0.06 -29.79
CA ILE A 10 2.19 -0.28 -28.86
C ILE A 10 2.50 -1.58 -28.11
N ARG A 11 3.07 -2.60 -28.77
CA ARG A 11 3.47 -3.85 -28.12
C ARG A 11 4.53 -3.63 -27.04
N GLU A 12 5.54 -2.82 -27.32
CA GLU A 12 6.58 -2.45 -26.34
C GLU A 12 5.95 -1.73 -25.14
N LYS A 13 5.11 -0.73 -25.36
CA LYS A 13 4.39 -0.05 -24.26
C LYS A 13 3.54 -1.00 -23.41
N ILE A 14 2.90 -2.00 -24.03
CA ILE A 14 2.15 -3.02 -23.27
C ILE A 14 3.10 -3.90 -22.47
N ALA A 15 4.25 -4.28 -23.03
CA ALA A 15 5.25 -5.07 -22.31
C ALA A 15 5.80 -4.31 -21.09
N ASP A 16 6.10 -3.01 -21.25
CA ASP A 16 6.56 -2.14 -20.16
C ASP A 16 5.51 -2.04 -19.04
N LEU A 17 4.23 -1.93 -19.41
CA LEU A 17 3.13 -1.93 -18.44
C LEU A 17 3.04 -3.27 -17.67
N VAL A 18 3.29 -4.40 -18.34
CA VAL A 18 3.35 -5.70 -17.68
C VAL A 18 4.51 -5.76 -16.69
N ASP A 19 5.66 -5.20 -17.04
CA ASP A 19 6.84 -5.13 -16.15
C ASP A 19 6.56 -4.26 -14.92
N VAL A 20 5.89 -3.11 -15.10
CA VAL A 20 5.43 -2.28 -13.99
C VAL A 20 4.46 -3.06 -13.10
N ALA A 21 3.52 -3.80 -13.67
CA ALA A 21 2.58 -4.60 -12.88
C ALA A 21 3.28 -5.69 -12.04
N GLU A 22 4.30 -6.35 -12.60
CA GLU A 22 5.11 -7.34 -11.90
C GLU A 22 5.92 -6.71 -10.77
N GLN A 23 6.60 -5.57 -11.02
CA GLN A 23 7.37 -4.83 -10.01
C GLN A 23 6.51 -4.38 -8.83
N ARG A 24 5.28 -3.92 -9.11
CA ARG A 24 4.32 -3.47 -8.10
C ARG A 24 3.55 -4.62 -7.44
N ARG A 25 3.87 -5.87 -7.76
CA ARG A 25 3.20 -7.09 -7.26
C ARG A 25 1.68 -7.08 -7.49
N ILE A 26 1.22 -6.46 -8.57
CA ILE A 26 -0.20 -6.53 -8.97
C ILE A 26 -0.54 -8.01 -9.21
N SER A 27 -1.71 -8.44 -8.76
CA SER A 27 -2.13 -9.84 -8.91
C SER A 27 -2.09 -10.27 -10.38
N PHE A 28 -1.40 -11.38 -10.64
CA PHE A 28 -1.36 -11.96 -11.99
C PHE A 28 -2.77 -12.22 -12.55
N SER A 29 -3.70 -12.62 -11.68
CA SER A 29 -5.10 -12.86 -12.07
C SER A 29 -5.81 -11.59 -12.57
N GLU A 30 -5.52 -10.45 -11.96
CA GLU A 30 -6.06 -9.14 -12.33
C GLU A 30 -5.53 -8.76 -13.72
N ILE A 31 -4.21 -8.81 -13.94
CA ILE A 31 -3.60 -8.51 -15.24
C ILE A 31 -4.05 -9.50 -16.33
N GLN A 32 -4.11 -10.79 -16.02
CA GLN A 32 -4.59 -11.82 -16.95
C GLN A 32 -6.05 -11.58 -17.37
N SER A 33 -6.90 -11.08 -16.46
CA SER A 33 -8.30 -10.75 -16.79
C SER A 33 -8.40 -9.66 -17.86
N VAL A 34 -7.50 -8.68 -17.85
CA VAL A 34 -7.42 -7.62 -18.85
C VAL A 34 -7.07 -8.18 -20.22
N PHE A 35 -6.06 -9.06 -20.30
CA PHE A 35 -5.71 -9.74 -21.54
C PHE A 35 -6.88 -10.57 -22.09
N LYS A 36 -7.57 -11.31 -21.23
CA LYS A 36 -8.74 -12.12 -21.59
C LYS A 36 -9.90 -11.27 -22.12
N SER A 37 -10.12 -10.07 -21.56
CA SER A 37 -11.20 -9.16 -22.00
C SER A 37 -11.12 -8.77 -23.47
N VAL A 38 -9.91 -8.73 -24.04
CA VAL A 38 -9.67 -8.38 -25.45
C VAL A 38 -9.75 -9.62 -26.35
N LYS A 39 -9.27 -10.77 -25.87
CA LYS A 39 -9.38 -12.06 -26.55
C LYS A 39 -9.11 -13.20 -25.56
N ASN A 40 -10.02 -14.15 -25.39
CA ASN A 40 -9.83 -15.30 -24.48
C ASN A 40 -8.55 -16.13 -24.74
N SER A 41 -8.05 -16.12 -25.99
CA SER A 41 -6.79 -16.81 -26.35
C SER A 41 -5.53 -16.06 -25.88
N LEU A 42 -5.64 -14.80 -25.46
CA LEU A 42 -4.59 -14.04 -24.80
C LEU A 42 -4.60 -14.42 -23.32
N ASN A 43 -4.04 -15.59 -23.04
CA ASN A 43 -3.82 -16.08 -21.70
C ASN A 43 -2.38 -16.55 -21.54
N GLY A 44 -1.93 -16.59 -20.29
CA GLY A 44 -0.60 -17.05 -19.91
C GLY A 44 -0.64 -17.63 -18.51
N ARG A 45 0.41 -18.33 -18.09
CA ARG A 45 0.54 -18.81 -16.70
C ARG A 45 1.42 -17.90 -15.84
N THR A 46 2.15 -16.98 -16.47
CA THR A 46 3.09 -16.04 -15.85
C THR A 46 3.10 -14.73 -16.64
N PHE A 47 3.65 -13.65 -16.07
CA PHE A 47 3.82 -12.36 -16.76
C PHE A 47 4.65 -12.49 -18.04
N ILE A 48 5.75 -13.26 -18.00
CA ILE A 48 6.59 -13.57 -19.16
C ILE A 48 5.75 -14.21 -20.29
N HIS A 49 4.86 -15.14 -19.96
CA HIS A 49 3.98 -15.73 -20.97
C HIS A 49 3.04 -14.70 -21.60
N LEU A 50 2.52 -13.74 -20.84
CA LEU A 50 1.67 -12.67 -21.38
C LEU A 50 2.46 -11.78 -22.34
N LYS A 51 3.70 -11.41 -21.99
CA LYS A 51 4.60 -10.64 -22.87
C LYS A 51 4.89 -11.38 -24.17
N ASN A 52 5.26 -12.65 -24.10
CA ASN A 52 5.53 -13.47 -25.29
C ASN A 52 4.32 -13.57 -26.23
N LYS A 53 3.09 -13.50 -25.70
CA LYS A 53 1.87 -13.53 -26.52
C LYS A 53 1.65 -12.25 -27.31
N LEU A 54 2.29 -11.13 -26.98
CA LEU A 54 2.16 -9.87 -27.73
C LEU A 54 2.75 -9.94 -29.14
N GLY A 55 3.72 -10.83 -29.37
CA GLY A 55 4.34 -11.06 -30.68
C GLY A 55 3.44 -11.73 -31.72
N GLY A 56 2.24 -12.16 -31.33
CA GLY A 56 1.24 -12.71 -32.26
C GLY A 56 0.61 -11.65 -33.17
N GLU A 57 -0.14 -12.13 -34.18
CA GLU A 57 -0.92 -11.27 -35.08
C GLU A 57 -2.25 -10.87 -34.41
N TYR A 58 -2.40 -9.57 -34.15
CA TYR A 58 -3.61 -8.98 -33.57
C TYR A 58 -4.02 -7.75 -34.36
N ALA A 59 -5.33 -7.53 -34.46
CA ALA A 59 -5.86 -6.28 -34.99
C ALA A 59 -5.41 -5.09 -34.12
N SER A 60 -4.96 -4.00 -34.76
CA SER A 60 -4.51 -2.77 -34.08
C SER A 60 -5.44 -2.31 -32.96
N VAL A 61 -6.75 -2.24 -33.25
CA VAL A 61 -7.80 -1.85 -32.30
C VAL A 61 -7.77 -2.65 -30.99
N LYS A 62 -7.46 -3.95 -31.08
CA LYS A 62 -7.37 -4.83 -29.90
C LYS A 62 -6.15 -4.51 -29.04
N LEU A 63 -5.00 -4.26 -29.67
CA LEU A 63 -3.79 -3.87 -28.95
C LEU A 63 -3.96 -2.48 -28.31
N THR A 64 -4.57 -1.52 -28.99
CA THR A 64 -4.89 -0.21 -28.41
C THR A 64 -5.84 -0.34 -27.21
N THR A 65 -6.87 -1.17 -27.32
CA THR A 65 -7.81 -1.45 -26.21
C THR A 65 -7.09 -2.10 -25.03
N LEU A 66 -6.21 -3.08 -25.30
CA LEU A 66 -5.41 -3.75 -24.27
C LEU A 66 -4.51 -2.76 -23.54
N HIS A 67 -3.78 -1.92 -24.30
CA HIS A 67 -2.94 -0.86 -23.75
C HIS A 67 -3.75 0.07 -22.85
N GLN A 68 -4.88 0.59 -23.33
CA GLN A 68 -5.71 1.51 -22.55
C GLN A 68 -6.21 0.88 -21.25
N ASN A 69 -6.71 -0.36 -21.30
CA ASN A 69 -7.23 -1.04 -20.12
C ASN A 69 -6.12 -1.35 -19.10
N LEU A 70 -4.94 -1.77 -19.56
CA LEU A 70 -3.77 -1.97 -18.70
C LEU A 70 -3.29 -0.66 -18.08
N SER A 71 -3.14 0.39 -18.88
CA SER A 71 -2.76 1.72 -18.39
C SER A 71 -3.73 2.21 -17.31
N ASN A 72 -5.04 2.02 -17.50
CA ASN A 72 -6.04 2.44 -16.52
C ASN A 72 -5.88 1.71 -15.18
N ILE A 73 -5.72 0.38 -15.21
CA ILE A 73 -5.54 -0.43 -13.99
C ILE A 73 -4.21 -0.09 -13.32
N ILE A 74 -3.11 -0.06 -14.06
CA ILE A 74 -1.78 0.22 -13.50
C ILE A 74 -1.73 1.63 -12.92
N ASN A 75 -2.30 2.63 -13.60
CA ASN A 75 -2.38 3.98 -13.06
C ASN A 75 -3.23 4.04 -11.78
N ALA A 76 -4.34 3.29 -11.70
CA ALA A 76 -5.12 3.21 -10.47
C ALA A 76 -4.30 2.64 -9.30
N HIS A 77 -3.50 1.61 -9.55
CA HIS A 77 -2.55 1.06 -8.56
C HIS A 77 -1.45 2.05 -8.20
N ILE A 78 -0.87 2.75 -9.17
CA ILE A 78 0.17 3.76 -8.95
C ILE A 78 -0.36 4.90 -8.09
N PHE A 79 -1.57 5.41 -8.36
CA PHE A 79 -2.06 6.60 -7.69
C PHE A 79 -2.75 6.32 -6.35
N PHE A 80 -3.36 5.15 -6.17
CA PHE A 80 -4.25 4.92 -5.04
C PHE A 80 -3.93 3.69 -4.19
N ASP A 81 -3.29 2.65 -4.74
CA ASP A 81 -3.05 1.40 -4.02
C ASP A 81 -1.68 1.34 -3.35
N ASP A 82 -1.54 0.47 -2.36
CA ASP A 82 -0.28 0.13 -1.70
C ASP A 82 0.43 1.37 -1.16
N LYS A 83 -0.28 2.10 -0.29
CA LYS A 83 0.17 3.39 0.27
C LYS A 83 0.34 3.31 1.77
N LEU A 84 1.43 3.88 2.26
CA LEU A 84 1.54 4.31 3.66
C LEU A 84 1.17 5.78 3.71
N ILE A 85 0.07 6.12 4.39
CA ILE A 85 -0.42 7.49 4.47
C ILE A 85 -0.27 8.10 5.85
N PHE A 86 -0.07 9.42 5.86
CA PHE A 86 -0.02 10.28 7.04
C PHE A 86 -1.02 11.42 6.83
N ILE A 87 -1.83 11.71 7.85
CA ILE A 87 -2.89 12.71 7.77
C ILE A 87 -2.52 13.90 8.66
N PHE A 88 -2.70 15.11 8.13
CA PHE A 88 -2.42 16.37 8.80
C PHE A 88 -3.63 17.29 8.71
N GLU A 89 -3.80 18.15 9.72
CA GLU A 89 -4.73 19.28 9.62
C GLU A 89 -4.35 20.19 8.44
N LYS A 90 -5.35 20.77 7.78
CA LYS A 90 -5.12 21.67 6.65
C LYS A 90 -4.30 22.91 7.02
N GLU A 91 -3.36 23.25 6.15
CA GLU A 91 -2.57 24.48 6.18
C GLU A 91 -2.55 25.13 4.78
N ASP A 92 -3.02 26.37 4.69
CA ASP A 92 -3.32 27.01 3.39
C ASP A 92 -2.06 27.32 2.55
N GLU A 93 -0.92 27.56 3.19
CA GLU A 93 0.32 27.95 2.49
C GLU A 93 0.95 26.82 1.67
N ILE A 94 0.66 25.57 2.02
CA ILE A 94 1.30 24.39 1.42
C ILE A 94 0.97 24.28 -0.07
N LYS A 95 -0.28 24.56 -0.44
CA LYS A 95 -0.72 24.49 -1.84
C LYS A 95 0.10 25.41 -2.74
N THR A 96 0.31 26.65 -2.30
CA THR A 96 1.08 27.64 -3.07
C THR A 96 2.53 27.21 -3.26
N LYS A 97 3.16 26.63 -2.23
CA LYS A 97 4.54 26.12 -2.32
C LYS A 97 4.64 24.93 -3.27
N LEU A 98 3.68 24.01 -3.22
CA LEU A 98 3.60 22.87 -4.15
C LEU A 98 3.35 23.32 -5.60
N ASP A 99 2.44 24.28 -5.81
CA ASP A 99 2.18 24.85 -7.13
C ASP A 99 3.47 25.45 -7.73
N ALA A 100 4.18 26.28 -6.97
CA ALA A 100 5.44 26.86 -7.40
C ALA A 100 6.50 25.79 -7.74
N TYR A 101 6.55 24.70 -6.97
CA TYR A 101 7.47 23.60 -7.23
C TYR A 101 7.12 22.81 -8.51
N PHE A 102 5.84 22.54 -8.77
CA PHE A 102 5.40 21.79 -9.96
C PHE A 102 5.46 22.62 -11.24
N ASP A 103 5.29 23.92 -11.14
CA ASP A 103 5.35 24.83 -12.29
C ASP A 103 6.80 25.21 -12.66
N GLY A 104 7.77 24.92 -11.78
CA GLY A 104 9.20 25.15 -11.98
C GLY A 104 9.94 24.00 -12.69
N GLN A 105 11.15 24.28 -13.19
CA GLN A 105 12.08 23.25 -13.70
C GLN A 105 12.96 22.71 -12.56
N ASN A 106 12.36 21.97 -11.64
CA ASN A 106 13.06 21.42 -10.48
C ASN A 106 13.63 20.03 -10.79
N CYS A 107 14.90 19.81 -10.46
CA CYS A 107 15.63 18.56 -10.68
C CYS A 107 16.15 17.90 -9.39
N GLY A 108 15.29 17.87 -8.36
CA GLY A 108 15.62 17.34 -7.03
C GLY A 108 15.66 15.82 -6.91
N SER A 109 15.81 15.35 -5.66
CA SER A 109 15.74 13.93 -5.30
C SER A 109 14.37 13.31 -5.59
N TYR A 110 13.33 14.14 -5.50
CA TYR A 110 11.96 13.87 -5.97
C TYR A 110 11.66 14.78 -7.14
N GLN A 111 11.11 14.22 -8.23
CA GLN A 111 10.80 14.96 -9.45
C GLN A 111 9.28 15.20 -9.53
N PRO A 112 8.81 16.38 -9.97
CA PRO A 112 7.39 16.55 -10.31
C PRO A 112 6.96 15.52 -11.34
N TYR A 113 5.97 14.68 -11.00
CA TYR A 113 5.45 13.67 -11.93
C TYR A 113 4.12 14.09 -12.52
N LYS A 114 3.14 14.38 -11.66
CA LYS A 114 1.80 14.72 -12.11
C LYS A 114 1.06 15.56 -11.07
N LYS A 115 0.51 16.68 -11.53
CA LYS A 115 -0.45 17.48 -10.78
C LYS A 115 -1.85 17.19 -11.32
N GLN A 116 -2.80 16.86 -10.44
CA GLN A 116 -4.17 16.57 -10.81
C GLN A 116 -5.14 17.28 -9.88
N LYS A 117 -6.12 17.96 -10.47
CA LYS A 117 -7.31 18.39 -9.76
C LYS A 117 -8.40 17.35 -9.99
N LEU A 118 -8.71 16.54 -8.98
CA LEU A 118 -9.65 15.43 -9.12
C LEU A 118 -11.09 15.85 -8.77
N GLU A 119 -11.24 16.80 -7.86
CA GLU A 119 -12.52 17.43 -7.49
C GLU A 119 -12.31 18.95 -7.30
N GLU A 120 -13.40 19.72 -7.12
CA GLU A 120 -13.34 21.20 -7.04
C GLU A 120 -12.35 21.71 -5.98
N LEU A 121 -12.18 20.94 -4.90
CA LEU A 121 -11.41 21.32 -3.72
C LEU A 121 -10.35 20.27 -3.33
N CYS A 122 -10.05 19.33 -4.23
CA CYS A 122 -9.08 18.26 -4.00
C CYS A 122 -7.99 18.25 -5.06
N ASP A 123 -6.77 18.62 -4.64
CA ASP A 123 -5.57 18.69 -5.47
C ASP A 123 -4.59 17.57 -5.09
N PHE A 124 -4.03 16.90 -6.10
CA PHE A 124 -3.03 15.85 -5.98
C PHE A 124 -1.72 16.27 -6.62
N TYR A 125 -0.63 16.10 -5.90
CA TYR A 125 0.74 16.34 -6.32
C TYR A 125 1.51 15.04 -6.21
N HIS A 126 1.74 14.36 -7.34
CA HIS A 126 2.53 13.15 -7.40
C HIS A 126 3.98 13.47 -7.74
N PHE A 127 4.88 12.88 -6.97
CA PHE A 127 6.32 12.97 -7.12
C PHE A 127 6.87 11.63 -7.59
N PHE A 128 7.77 11.65 -8.56
CA PHE A 128 8.50 10.49 -9.00
C PHE A 128 9.83 10.38 -8.24
N VAL A 129 10.15 9.17 -7.78
CA VAL A 129 11.46 8.84 -7.20
C VAL A 129 11.80 7.39 -7.55
N CYS A 130 13.08 7.13 -7.82
CA CYS A 130 13.59 5.76 -7.97
C CYS A 130 14.25 5.33 -6.66
N ARG A 131 13.77 4.22 -6.08
CA ARG A 131 14.31 3.62 -4.85
C ARG A 131 15.01 2.32 -5.17
N GLU A 132 16.17 2.05 -4.59
CA GLU A 132 16.81 0.73 -4.70
C GLU A 132 16.43 -0.11 -3.49
N ILE A 133 15.92 -1.32 -3.72
CA ILE A 133 15.74 -2.33 -2.66
C ILE A 133 16.70 -3.49 -2.84
N ASN A 134 17.09 -4.09 -1.71
CA ASN A 134 17.94 -5.26 -1.67
C ASN A 134 17.08 -6.52 -1.58
N VAL A 135 17.13 -7.38 -2.60
CA VAL A 135 16.41 -8.65 -2.64
C VAL A 135 17.39 -9.80 -2.51
N LYS A 136 17.10 -10.73 -1.58
CA LYS A 136 17.87 -11.95 -1.40
C LYS A 136 17.46 -12.96 -2.47
N VAL A 137 18.39 -13.33 -3.35
CA VAL A 137 18.18 -14.29 -4.44
C VAL A 137 19.00 -15.55 -4.16
N GLN A 138 18.36 -16.70 -4.21
CA GLN A 138 19.06 -17.98 -4.12
C GLN A 138 19.71 -18.29 -5.46
N LEU A 139 21.01 -18.56 -5.45
CA LEU A 139 21.73 -18.97 -6.66
C LEU A 139 21.80 -20.48 -6.74
N SER A 140 21.68 -21.01 -7.95
CA SER A 140 22.01 -22.41 -8.21
C SER A 140 23.52 -22.57 -8.07
N LEU A 141 23.95 -23.59 -7.33
CA LEU A 141 25.38 -23.96 -7.24
C LEU A 141 25.97 -24.26 -8.61
N ASN A 142 25.14 -24.70 -9.57
CA ASN A 142 25.54 -24.99 -10.95
C ASN A 142 25.85 -23.73 -11.78
N ASP A 143 25.32 -22.57 -11.38
CA ASP A 143 25.53 -21.30 -12.10
C ASP A 143 26.83 -20.60 -11.66
N LEU A 144 27.52 -21.15 -10.65
CA LEU A 144 28.73 -20.60 -10.07
C LEU A 144 29.95 -21.43 -10.52
N LYS A 145 30.94 -20.76 -11.10
CA LYS A 145 32.12 -21.42 -11.71
C LYS A 145 33.00 -22.16 -10.70
N GLU A 146 33.09 -21.66 -9.46
CA GLU A 146 33.87 -22.25 -8.38
C GLU A 146 33.14 -21.99 -7.06
N VAL A 147 32.67 -23.05 -6.41
CA VAL A 147 32.09 -22.99 -5.07
C VAL A 147 32.82 -24.01 -4.22
N ASP A 148 33.35 -23.58 -3.08
CA ASP A 148 33.92 -24.49 -2.09
C ASP A 148 32.82 -25.46 -1.61
N GLY A 149 33.13 -26.77 -1.58
CA GLY A 149 32.14 -27.84 -1.36
C GLY A 149 31.47 -27.85 0.03
N ASN A 150 31.77 -26.85 0.86
CA ASN A 150 31.30 -26.70 2.23
C ASN A 150 29.96 -25.93 2.34
N TYR A 151 29.44 -25.38 1.24
CA TYR A 151 28.21 -24.59 1.25
C TYR A 151 27.02 -25.38 0.68
N GLN A 152 25.95 -25.49 1.47
CA GLN A 152 24.69 -26.16 1.05
C GLN A 152 23.82 -25.25 0.18
N GLU A 153 23.84 -23.94 0.45
CA GLU A 153 23.06 -22.93 -0.27
C GLU A 153 23.89 -21.64 -0.40
N ILE A 154 23.76 -20.96 -1.55
CA ILE A 154 24.36 -19.65 -1.78
C ILE A 154 23.26 -18.65 -2.07
N TYR A 155 23.38 -17.48 -1.46
CA TYR A 155 22.47 -16.36 -1.66
C TYR A 155 23.25 -15.14 -2.11
N ALA A 156 22.75 -14.50 -3.16
CA ALA A 156 23.17 -13.18 -3.57
C ALA A 156 22.19 -12.13 -3.06
N ILE A 157 22.67 -10.89 -2.96
CA ILE A 157 21.84 -9.71 -2.75
C ILE A 157 21.81 -8.97 -4.07
N GLU A 158 20.65 -8.92 -4.71
CA GLU A 158 20.40 -8.15 -5.92
C GLU A 158 19.80 -6.80 -5.54
N LYS A 159 20.30 -5.73 -6.15
CA LYS A 159 19.72 -4.39 -6.04
C LYS A 159 18.72 -4.19 -7.16
N ILE A 160 17.46 -4.00 -6.80
CA ILE A 160 16.38 -3.79 -7.75
C ILE A 160 15.91 -2.33 -7.66
N PRO A 161 16.00 -1.54 -8.74
CA PRO A 161 15.41 -0.21 -8.78
C PRO A 161 13.88 -0.31 -8.89
N LEU A 162 13.18 0.49 -8.09
CA LEU A 162 11.73 0.60 -8.05
C LEU A 162 11.30 2.03 -8.30
N ASN A 163 10.50 2.20 -9.35
CA ASN A 163 9.83 3.45 -9.66
C ASN A 163 8.66 3.67 -8.70
N CYS A 164 8.76 4.69 -7.86
CA CYS A 164 7.79 5.01 -6.83
C CYS A 164 7.14 6.37 -7.10
N HIS A 165 5.86 6.48 -6.73
CA HIS A 165 5.04 7.66 -6.91
C HIS A 165 4.43 8.14 -5.59
N ASP A 166 5.25 8.81 -4.79
CA ASP A 166 4.80 9.44 -3.56
C ASP A 166 3.86 10.61 -3.87
N PHE A 167 3.01 10.98 -2.93
CA PHE A 167 2.04 12.03 -3.18
C PHE A 167 1.76 12.92 -1.98
N ILE A 168 1.30 14.13 -2.29
CA ILE A 168 0.56 14.99 -1.37
C ILE A 168 -0.82 15.25 -1.97
N MET A 169 -1.85 14.94 -1.19
CA MET A 169 -3.23 15.31 -1.46
C MET A 169 -3.63 16.44 -0.52
N ILE A 170 -4.21 17.49 -1.07
CA ILE A 170 -4.79 18.60 -0.30
C ILE A 170 -6.29 18.58 -0.58
N ASP A 171 -7.08 18.40 0.48
CA ASP A 171 -8.53 18.59 0.46
C ASP A 171 -8.92 19.74 1.41
N ASN A 172 -10.21 20.06 1.52
CA ASN A 172 -10.76 21.09 2.37
C ASN A 172 -10.42 20.97 3.85
N LYS A 173 -10.20 19.75 4.35
CA LYS A 173 -10.00 19.47 5.78
C LYS A 173 -8.60 18.96 6.09
N TRP A 174 -8.02 18.22 5.17
CA TRP A 174 -6.83 17.42 5.44
C TRP A 174 -5.79 17.63 4.37
N ILE A 175 -4.53 17.54 4.81
CA ILE A 175 -3.41 17.22 3.94
C ILE A 175 -3.06 15.76 4.18
N VAL A 176 -2.92 14.99 3.11
CA VAL A 176 -2.54 13.59 3.17
C VAL A 176 -1.25 13.39 2.41
N VAL A 177 -0.23 12.91 3.11
CA VAL A 177 1.07 12.54 2.54
C VAL A 177 1.08 11.03 2.37
N GLY A 178 1.40 10.55 1.18
CA GLY A 178 1.47 9.12 0.89
C GLY A 178 2.83 8.69 0.36
N ILE A 179 3.38 7.64 0.96
CA ILE A 179 4.57 6.94 0.48
C ILE A 179 4.12 5.71 -0.30
N ASP A 180 4.66 5.56 -1.51
CA ASP A 180 4.31 4.49 -2.43
C ASP A 180 4.99 3.15 -2.09
N LEU A 181 4.39 2.05 -2.55
CA LEU A 181 4.93 0.69 -2.47
C LEU A 181 5.14 0.18 -1.05
N ALA A 182 4.19 0.44 -0.16
CA ALA A 182 4.31 0.12 1.26
C ALA A 182 4.43 -1.39 1.57
N ASP A 183 3.77 -2.26 0.81
CA ASP A 183 3.90 -3.71 0.93
C ASP A 183 5.22 -4.22 0.34
N VAL A 184 5.71 -3.57 -0.72
CA VAL A 184 6.92 -4.02 -1.43
C VAL A 184 8.20 -3.62 -0.69
N LEU A 185 8.30 -2.37 -0.20
CA LEU A 185 9.52 -1.81 0.39
C LEU A 185 9.88 -2.46 1.74
N GLY A 186 8.90 -2.95 2.49
CA GLY A 186 9.12 -3.45 3.85
C GLY A 186 9.41 -2.32 4.85
N VAL A 187 9.39 -2.64 6.15
CA VAL A 187 9.32 -1.61 7.22
C VAL A 187 10.55 -0.70 7.28
N ASN A 188 11.76 -1.23 7.10
CA ASN A 188 12.98 -0.43 7.20
C ASN A 188 13.11 0.56 6.04
N GLU A 189 12.90 0.10 4.80
CA GLU A 189 12.97 0.97 3.63
C GLU A 189 11.81 1.98 3.63
N LEU A 190 10.63 1.62 4.15
CA LEU A 190 9.55 2.58 4.35
C LEU A 190 9.91 3.71 5.32
N ASN A 191 10.55 3.40 6.44
CA ASN A 191 10.98 4.43 7.39
C ASN A 191 12.02 5.36 6.75
N ILE A 192 12.92 4.82 5.91
CA ILE A 192 13.89 5.62 5.16
C ILE A 192 13.17 6.49 4.12
N ALA A 193 12.22 5.92 3.37
CA ALA A 193 11.41 6.62 2.37
C ALA A 193 10.60 7.76 3.00
N GLU A 194 9.92 7.50 4.12
CA GLU A 194 9.20 8.50 4.91
C GLU A 194 10.14 9.67 5.28
N ASN A 195 11.26 9.36 5.95
CA ASN A 195 12.20 10.38 6.40
C ASN A 195 12.77 11.18 5.22
N ASN A 196 13.10 10.52 4.11
CA ASN A 196 13.62 11.19 2.92
C ASN A 196 12.56 12.11 2.30
N PHE A 197 11.30 11.69 2.23
CA PHE A 197 10.24 12.50 1.67
C PHE A 197 9.93 13.73 2.54
N PHE A 198 9.80 13.57 3.86
CA PHE A 198 9.61 14.73 4.75
C PHE A 198 10.83 15.67 4.77
N ASN A 199 12.05 15.13 4.70
CA ASN A 199 13.25 15.97 4.57
C ASN A 199 13.28 16.74 3.25
N PHE A 200 12.85 16.11 2.15
CA PHE A 200 12.68 16.76 0.85
C PHE A 200 11.67 17.91 0.93
N LEU A 201 10.48 17.67 1.48
CA LEU A 201 9.44 18.69 1.64
C LEU A 201 9.97 19.90 2.44
N ASN A 202 10.65 19.66 3.54
CA ASN A 202 11.19 20.73 4.39
C ASN A 202 12.36 21.46 3.74
N LYS A 203 13.35 20.75 3.18
CA LYS A 203 14.60 21.37 2.71
C LYS A 203 14.53 21.92 1.29
N GLU A 204 13.76 21.28 0.41
CA GLU A 204 13.68 21.66 -1.01
C GLU A 204 12.44 22.50 -1.32
N ILE A 205 11.31 22.28 -0.62
CA ILE A 205 10.05 23.02 -0.86
C ILE A 205 9.69 23.98 0.29
N ASP A 206 10.42 23.96 1.41
CA ASP A 206 10.10 24.75 2.62
C ASP A 206 8.70 24.42 3.18
N ILE A 207 8.30 23.15 3.12
CA ILE A 207 7.04 22.67 3.70
C ILE A 207 7.33 21.94 5.01
N GLN A 208 6.80 22.49 6.10
CA GLN A 208 6.79 21.86 7.43
C GLN A 208 5.39 21.36 7.73
N LEU A 209 5.31 20.15 8.27
CA LEU A 209 4.04 19.43 8.50
C LEU A 209 4.03 18.96 9.96
N ASP A 210 3.54 19.82 10.84
CA ASP A 210 3.67 19.62 12.29
C ASP A 210 2.41 19.05 12.94
N LYS A 211 1.24 19.24 12.32
CA LYS A 211 -0.06 18.85 12.88
C LYS A 211 -0.52 17.47 12.44
N ARG A 212 0.28 16.43 12.78
CA ARG A 212 -0.06 15.03 12.49
C ARG A 212 -1.28 14.58 13.29
N VAL A 213 -2.23 13.94 12.62
CA VAL A 213 -3.36 13.26 13.27
C VAL A 213 -2.86 11.97 13.92
N ASP A 214 -3.11 11.82 15.22
CA ASP A 214 -2.82 10.58 15.93
C ASP A 214 -3.90 9.52 15.63
N LEU A 215 -3.48 8.43 15.00
CA LEU A 215 -4.30 7.29 14.59
C LEU A 215 -4.36 6.20 15.66
N PHE A 216 -3.62 6.32 16.77
CA PHE A 216 -3.65 5.32 17.82
C PHE A 216 -5.06 5.03 18.37
N PRO A 217 -5.95 6.04 18.59
CA PRO A 217 -7.34 5.78 18.99
C PRO A 217 -8.14 4.95 17.97
N LYS A 218 -7.79 5.02 16.68
CA LYS A 218 -8.50 4.26 15.63
C LYS A 218 -8.24 2.76 15.70
N ILE A 219 -7.16 2.33 16.35
CA ILE A 219 -6.88 0.90 16.57
C ILE A 219 -8.03 0.26 17.36
N ARG A 220 -8.46 0.92 18.45
CA ARG A 220 -9.58 0.45 19.25
C ARG A 220 -10.91 0.63 18.50
N ALA A 221 -11.10 1.77 17.83
CA ALA A 221 -12.32 2.03 17.08
C ALA A 221 -12.58 0.97 15.99
N PHE A 222 -11.54 0.53 15.28
CA PHE A 222 -11.64 -0.53 14.27
C PHE A 222 -11.94 -1.90 14.91
N TYR A 223 -11.34 -2.20 16.06
CA TYR A 223 -11.68 -3.42 16.80
C TYR A 223 -13.15 -3.44 17.25
N ASP A 224 -13.69 -2.29 17.63
CA ASP A 224 -15.05 -2.14 18.14
C ASP A 224 -16.12 -1.94 17.03
N LEU A 225 -15.74 -1.95 15.75
CA LEU A 225 -16.71 -1.89 14.65
C LEU A 225 -17.75 -3.03 14.75
N PRO A 226 -18.98 -2.83 14.26
CA PRO A 226 -19.98 -3.89 14.24
C PRO A 226 -19.45 -5.14 13.52
N GLN A 227 -19.59 -6.31 14.14
CA GLN A 227 -19.17 -7.59 13.59
C GLN A 227 -20.23 -8.10 12.59
N ASN A 228 -20.24 -7.52 11.39
CA ASN A 228 -21.20 -7.80 10.32
C ASN A 228 -20.50 -8.14 8.99
N SER A 229 -21.24 -8.17 7.89
CA SER A 229 -20.68 -8.49 6.55
C SER A 229 -19.89 -7.35 5.90
N ASP A 230 -19.83 -6.15 6.51
CA ASP A 230 -19.25 -4.96 5.86
C ASP A 230 -17.76 -4.79 6.22
N ASN A 231 -17.32 -5.41 7.32
CA ASN A 231 -15.95 -5.31 7.81
C ASN A 231 -15.53 -6.55 8.59
N GLY A 232 -14.22 -6.78 8.70
CA GLY A 232 -13.68 -7.81 9.56
C GLY A 232 -12.22 -7.56 9.92
N VAL A 233 -11.84 -7.90 11.16
CA VAL A 233 -10.45 -7.80 11.60
C VAL A 233 -9.67 -8.99 11.02
N THR A 234 -8.64 -8.71 10.23
CA THR A 234 -7.82 -9.72 9.56
C THR A 234 -6.49 -9.99 10.27
N GLU A 235 -6.02 -9.03 11.06
CA GLU A 235 -4.83 -9.14 11.88
C GLU A 235 -4.97 -8.25 13.12
N ILE A 236 -4.51 -8.71 14.27
CA ILE A 236 -4.47 -7.92 15.51
C ILE A 236 -3.25 -8.28 16.35
N SER A 237 -2.67 -7.28 17.00
CA SER A 237 -1.80 -7.49 18.16
C SER A 237 -2.34 -6.71 19.35
N PHE A 238 -2.39 -7.38 20.49
CA PHE A 238 -3.00 -6.85 21.70
C PHE A 238 -2.31 -7.38 22.95
N ILE A 239 -2.54 -6.68 24.08
CA ILE A 239 -2.14 -7.16 25.40
C ILE A 239 -3.39 -7.59 26.15
N THR A 240 -3.31 -8.70 26.87
CA THR A 240 -4.31 -9.07 27.88
C THR A 240 -4.04 -8.31 29.17
N THR A 241 -4.98 -8.35 30.12
CA THR A 241 -4.75 -7.72 31.42
C THR A 241 -3.54 -8.27 32.16
N ALA A 242 -3.22 -9.56 31.99
CA ALA A 242 -2.04 -10.16 32.60
C ALA A 242 -0.71 -9.60 32.05
N GLY A 243 -0.74 -8.66 31.10
CA GLY A 243 0.43 -8.08 30.47
C GLY A 243 1.02 -8.95 29.35
N THR A 244 0.36 -10.05 28.99
CA THR A 244 0.83 -10.94 27.92
C THR A 244 0.48 -10.35 26.56
N ALA A 245 1.50 -10.22 25.70
CA ALA A 245 1.33 -9.80 24.32
C ALA A 245 0.89 -10.98 23.45
N HIS A 246 -0.12 -10.74 22.62
CA HIS A 246 -0.65 -11.69 21.65
C HIS A 246 -0.60 -11.11 20.25
N HIS A 247 -0.51 -12.01 19.28
CA HIS A 247 -0.57 -11.68 17.88
C HIS A 247 -1.41 -12.74 17.16
N GLU A 248 -2.43 -12.30 16.45
CA GLU A 248 -3.37 -13.17 15.74
C GLU A 248 -3.57 -12.66 14.31
N VAL A 249 -3.64 -13.62 13.38
CA VAL A 249 -3.91 -13.41 11.96
C VAL A 249 -5.05 -14.35 11.56
N LEU A 250 -5.97 -13.86 10.74
CA LEU A 250 -7.12 -14.60 10.25
C LEU A 250 -6.67 -15.85 9.50
N LYS A 251 -7.34 -16.99 9.75
CA LYS A 251 -7.01 -18.28 9.13
C LYS A 251 -8.26 -18.93 8.53
N GLY A 252 -8.05 -19.70 7.47
CA GLY A 252 -9.10 -20.47 6.82
C GLY A 252 -10.15 -19.58 6.15
N ASN A 253 -11.42 -20.00 6.22
CA ASN A 253 -12.54 -19.31 5.57
C ASN A 253 -13.21 -18.26 6.48
N ALA A 254 -12.63 -17.95 7.63
CA ALA A 254 -13.18 -16.90 8.50
C ALA A 254 -13.00 -15.54 7.83
N THR A 255 -13.97 -14.65 8.03
CA THR A 255 -13.96 -13.26 7.53
C THR A 255 -13.68 -12.24 8.64
N ASP A 256 -13.71 -12.64 9.91
CA ASP A 256 -13.44 -11.75 11.03
C ASP A 256 -12.80 -12.52 12.19
N LEU A 257 -11.61 -12.09 12.62
CA LEU A 257 -10.89 -12.66 13.76
C LEU A 257 -11.70 -12.58 15.04
N ARG A 258 -12.49 -11.51 15.22
CA ARG A 258 -13.27 -11.28 16.43
C ARG A 258 -14.34 -12.36 16.65
N GLN A 259 -14.79 -12.98 15.55
CA GLN A 259 -15.77 -14.07 15.56
C GLN A 259 -15.11 -15.45 15.60
N ALA A 260 -13.79 -15.54 15.39
CA ALA A 260 -13.08 -16.81 15.40
C ALA A 260 -13.18 -17.47 16.80
N PRO A 261 -13.41 -18.80 16.89
CA PRO A 261 -13.60 -19.49 18.17
C PRO A 261 -12.46 -19.27 19.17
N TYR A 262 -11.22 -19.25 18.68
CA TYR A 262 -10.04 -19.04 19.52
C TYR A 262 -10.04 -17.64 20.16
N HIS A 263 -10.23 -16.60 19.35
CA HIS A 263 -10.26 -15.22 19.83
C HIS A 263 -11.44 -14.99 20.78
N ASN A 264 -12.65 -15.37 20.36
CA ASN A 264 -13.87 -15.20 21.14
C ASN A 264 -13.80 -15.97 22.47
N GLY A 265 -13.28 -17.21 22.44
CA GLY A 265 -13.05 -18.00 23.64
C GLY A 265 -12.03 -17.35 24.59
N GLY A 266 -10.91 -16.86 24.06
CA GLY A 266 -9.88 -16.16 24.82
C GLY A 266 -10.40 -14.89 25.49
N VAL A 267 -11.09 -14.03 24.73
CA VAL A 267 -11.72 -12.79 25.21
C VAL A 267 -12.76 -13.09 26.31
N LYS A 268 -13.60 -14.11 26.14
CA LYS A 268 -14.58 -14.53 27.17
C LYS A 268 -13.92 -15.06 28.43
N ALA A 269 -12.80 -15.77 28.32
CA ALA A 269 -12.08 -16.32 29.47
C ALA A 269 -11.48 -15.23 30.36
N VAL A 270 -11.07 -14.09 29.77
CA VAL A 270 -10.47 -12.95 30.51
C VAL A 270 -11.49 -11.90 30.95
N ARG A 271 -12.69 -11.89 30.34
CA ARG A 271 -13.78 -10.96 30.69
C ARG A 271 -14.22 -11.11 32.14
N GLY A 272 -14.32 -9.99 32.86
CA GLY A 272 -14.81 -9.94 34.24
C GLY A 272 -13.85 -10.54 35.28
N GLN A 273 -12.64 -10.92 34.88
CA GLN A 273 -11.59 -11.24 35.84
C GLN A 273 -11.18 -9.99 36.63
N LYS A 274 -10.65 -10.18 37.83
CA LYS A 274 -10.05 -9.12 38.64
C LYS A 274 -8.54 -9.30 38.65
N TYR A 275 -7.80 -8.28 38.26
CA TYR A 275 -6.36 -8.21 38.47
C TYR A 275 -6.07 -7.05 39.41
N ASN A 276 -5.33 -7.31 40.50
CA ASN A 276 -5.05 -6.32 41.56
C ASN A 276 -6.31 -5.57 42.07
N GLY A 277 -7.44 -6.26 42.20
CA GLY A 277 -8.68 -5.71 42.76
C GLY A 277 -9.51 -4.84 41.81
N GLN A 278 -9.04 -4.58 40.57
CA GLN A 278 -9.78 -3.83 39.57
C GLN A 278 -10.57 -4.75 38.64
N LEU A 279 -11.83 -4.39 38.36
CA LEU A 279 -12.69 -5.10 37.41
C LEU A 279 -12.26 -4.74 35.99
N LEU A 280 -11.98 -5.76 35.18
CA LEU A 280 -11.44 -5.59 33.84
C LEU A 280 -12.60 -5.47 32.86
N ASN A 281 -12.97 -4.22 32.56
CA ASN A 281 -14.01 -3.91 31.58
C ASN A 281 -13.47 -3.92 30.12
N ASN A 282 -12.15 -3.99 29.95
CA ASN A 282 -11.50 -4.04 28.64
C ASN A 282 -10.77 -5.38 28.48
N ASP A 283 -11.44 -6.34 27.83
CA ASP A 283 -10.98 -7.73 27.67
C ASP A 283 -9.58 -7.83 27.02
N ILE A 284 -9.22 -6.86 26.16
CA ILE A 284 -7.91 -6.74 25.51
C ILE A 284 -7.58 -5.27 25.22
N THR A 285 -6.29 -4.94 25.13
CA THR A 285 -5.79 -3.63 24.68
C THR A 285 -5.07 -3.79 23.35
N PRO A 286 -5.73 -3.52 22.21
CA PRO A 286 -5.10 -3.63 20.90
C PRO A 286 -4.15 -2.46 20.63
N TYR A 287 -3.02 -2.77 19.99
CA TYR A 287 -2.01 -1.77 19.58
C TYR A 287 -1.57 -1.94 18.13
N LYS A 288 -2.02 -2.98 17.44
CA LYS A 288 -1.89 -3.10 15.99
C LYS A 288 -3.17 -3.75 15.49
N ILE A 289 -3.69 -3.25 14.38
CA ILE A 289 -4.87 -3.81 13.76
C ILE A 289 -4.79 -3.71 12.24
N ASN A 290 -5.28 -4.73 11.56
CA ASN A 290 -5.67 -4.68 10.16
C ASN A 290 -7.16 -5.00 10.06
N THR A 291 -7.90 -4.13 9.39
CA THR A 291 -9.33 -4.30 9.16
C THR A 291 -9.60 -4.28 7.66
N ARG A 292 -10.25 -5.34 7.19
CA ARG A 292 -10.80 -5.43 5.85
C ARG A 292 -12.18 -4.84 5.82
N PHE A 293 -12.45 -4.02 4.81
CA PHE A 293 -13.78 -3.53 4.46
C PHE A 293 -14.24 -4.25 3.21
N TYR A 294 -15.27 -5.08 3.38
CA TYR A 294 -15.82 -5.93 2.33
C TYR A 294 -16.72 -5.12 1.41
N ARG A 295 -16.52 -5.23 0.10
CA ARG A 295 -17.28 -4.45 -0.89
C ARG A 295 -18.05 -5.34 -1.84
N MET A 296 -19.21 -4.84 -2.29
CA MET A 296 -20.13 -5.54 -3.18
C MET A 296 -19.51 -5.89 -4.54
N ASP A 297 -18.47 -5.18 -4.95
CA ASP A 297 -17.74 -5.39 -6.21
C ASP A 297 -16.51 -6.31 -6.05
N ASN A 298 -16.38 -6.99 -4.90
CA ASN A 298 -15.24 -7.85 -4.54
C ASN A 298 -13.87 -7.15 -4.56
N ARG A 299 -13.85 -5.80 -4.51
CA ARG A 299 -12.61 -5.02 -4.34
C ARG A 299 -12.44 -4.64 -2.89
N ASP A 300 -12.21 -5.64 -2.06
CA ASP A 300 -11.99 -5.45 -0.63
C ASP A 300 -10.84 -4.46 -0.40
N MET A 301 -10.99 -3.65 0.64
CA MET A 301 -9.98 -2.67 1.02
C MET A 301 -9.49 -2.95 2.43
N ASP A 302 -8.18 -3.05 2.61
CA ASP A 302 -7.55 -3.27 3.91
C ASP A 302 -6.96 -1.95 4.42
N ILE A 303 -7.30 -1.59 5.66
CA ILE A 303 -6.66 -0.49 6.39
C ILE A 303 -5.93 -1.08 7.59
N ALA A 304 -4.60 -0.88 7.64
CA ALA A 304 -3.79 -1.35 8.75
C ALA A 304 -3.11 -0.19 9.51
N ILE A 305 -3.21 -0.21 10.83
CA ILE A 305 -2.57 0.74 11.73
C ILE A 305 -1.61 -0.06 12.61
N LYS A 306 -0.32 0.15 12.42
CA LYS A 306 0.74 -0.69 13.02
C LYS A 306 1.52 0.10 14.07
N SER A 307 1.07 0.07 15.33
CA SER A 307 1.89 0.54 16.46
C SER A 307 2.86 -0.55 16.95
N SER A 308 3.73 -0.17 17.89
CA SER A 308 4.63 -1.09 18.58
C SER A 308 4.16 -1.36 20.00
N TYR A 309 4.52 -2.52 20.55
CA TYR A 309 4.28 -2.82 21.97
C TYR A 309 4.95 -1.78 22.90
N ARG A 310 6.11 -1.25 22.52
CA ARG A 310 6.83 -0.22 23.30
C ARG A 310 6.04 1.09 23.42
N ALA A 311 5.30 1.46 22.37
CA ALA A 311 4.47 2.66 22.32
C ALA A 311 3.38 2.69 23.42
N LEU A 312 2.89 1.53 23.85
CA LEU A 312 1.91 1.41 24.93
C LEU A 312 2.46 1.72 26.32
N HIS A 313 3.77 1.53 26.55
CA HIS A 313 4.37 1.53 27.89
C HIS A 313 5.16 2.82 28.19
N THR A 314 5.04 3.83 27.34
CA THR A 314 5.72 5.12 27.47
C THR A 314 4.70 6.23 27.56
N VAL A 315 4.78 7.06 28.61
CA VAL A 315 3.85 8.16 28.95
C VAL A 315 3.68 9.19 27.80
N ASN A 316 4.63 9.25 26.86
CA ASN A 316 4.63 10.16 25.71
C ASN A 316 4.50 9.48 24.33
N ALA A 317 4.33 8.14 24.24
CA ALA A 317 4.55 7.45 22.96
C ALA A 317 3.42 6.54 22.45
N SER A 318 2.18 6.69 22.94
CA SER A 318 1.02 6.05 22.29
C SER A 318 0.52 6.83 21.08
N GLN A 319 1.44 7.35 20.26
CA GLN A 319 1.10 8.08 19.04
C GLN A 319 1.44 7.22 17.83
N VAL A 320 0.50 7.13 16.89
CA VAL A 320 0.69 6.43 15.61
C VAL A 320 0.26 7.35 14.50
N TYR A 321 1.16 7.66 13.59
CA TYR A 321 0.89 8.67 12.55
C TYR A 321 0.64 8.08 11.17
N GLY A 322 1.03 6.83 10.95
CA GLY A 322 0.93 6.15 9.66
C GLY A 322 -0.17 5.10 9.62
N ALA A 323 -0.91 5.05 8.52
CA ALA A 323 -1.80 3.94 8.18
C ALA A 323 -1.48 3.40 6.80
N PHE A 324 -1.50 2.07 6.67
CA PHE A 324 -1.37 1.39 5.40
C PHE A 324 -2.75 1.23 4.76
N ILE A 325 -2.85 1.51 3.47
CA ILE A 325 -4.05 1.34 2.66
C ILE A 325 -3.73 0.41 1.49
N TYR A 326 -4.51 -0.66 1.38
CA TYR A 326 -4.44 -1.64 0.30
C TYR A 326 -5.82 -1.87 -0.31
N GLY A 327 -5.88 -2.21 -1.60
CA GLY A 327 -7.11 -2.43 -2.35
C GLY A 327 -7.80 -1.15 -2.86
N SER A 328 -7.21 0.03 -2.64
CA SER A 328 -7.76 1.31 -3.12
C SER A 328 -7.48 1.50 -4.62
N ARG A 329 -8.49 1.87 -5.41
CA ARG A 329 -8.38 1.99 -6.88
C ARG A 329 -8.86 3.33 -7.41
N SER A 330 -9.27 4.24 -6.54
CA SER A 330 -9.85 5.52 -6.91
C SER A 330 -9.77 6.53 -5.77
N LEU A 331 -10.02 7.81 -6.09
CA LEU A 331 -10.16 8.86 -5.08
C LEU A 331 -11.26 8.53 -4.07
N SER A 332 -12.38 7.96 -4.51
CA SER A 332 -13.48 7.58 -3.62
C SER A 332 -13.05 6.55 -2.58
N ASP A 333 -12.15 5.63 -2.95
CA ASP A 333 -11.66 4.59 -2.04
C ASP A 333 -10.67 5.19 -1.03
N LEU A 334 -9.77 6.06 -1.50
CA LEU A 334 -8.84 6.79 -0.65
C LEU A 334 -9.58 7.70 0.34
N ASN A 335 -10.58 8.46 -0.12
CA ASN A 335 -11.45 9.27 0.72
C ASN A 335 -12.22 8.42 1.73
N PHE A 336 -12.72 7.26 1.33
CA PHE A 336 -13.32 6.32 2.27
C PHE A 336 -12.34 5.91 3.38
N ALA A 337 -11.10 5.56 3.03
CA ALA A 337 -10.08 5.22 4.02
C ALA A 337 -9.73 6.39 4.96
N ILE A 338 -9.54 7.59 4.42
CA ILE A 338 -9.27 8.81 5.19
C ILE A 338 -10.43 9.10 6.15
N ASN A 339 -11.67 8.99 5.68
CA ASN A 339 -12.85 9.18 6.53
C ASN A 339 -12.90 8.15 7.68
N ARG A 340 -12.54 6.88 7.43
CA ARG A 340 -12.44 5.88 8.51
C ARG A 340 -11.35 6.18 9.52
N LEU A 341 -10.26 6.82 9.09
CA LEU A 341 -9.12 7.18 9.94
C LEU A 341 -9.33 8.49 10.70
N THR A 342 -10.29 9.33 10.29
CA THR A 342 -10.51 10.66 10.88
C THR A 342 -11.87 10.86 11.54
N ALA A 343 -12.89 10.05 11.20
CA ALA A 343 -14.20 10.02 11.88
C ALA A 343 -14.11 9.24 13.17
#